data_AF-A0A821A4F6-F1
#
_entry.id   AF-A0A821A4F6-F1
#
_cell.length_a   1.000
_cell.length_b   1.000
_cell.length_c   1.000
_cell.angle_alpha   90.00
_cell.angle_beta   90.00
_cell.angle_gamma   90.00
#
_symmetry.space_group_name_H-M   'P 1'
#
loop_
_entity.id
_entity.type
_entity.pdbx_description
1 polymer ?
#
loop_
_entity_poly.entity_id
_entity_poly.type
_entity_poly.pdbx_seq_one_letter_code
_entity_poly.pdbx_strand_id
1 'polypeptide(L)'
;RAETQPGIFLTVANPYTCLLVLGFQNDSNTLVAYLPNATATGDSVNIIGPQMPSNAWVHVAFTWSTENRAKLYTSSYLQGASGEASILNNARGDHNSSPMTITLGKYNGAANCEGIQGISTSQTFMGSLDEMFVFARELQESELIKLANQPRRIERAVVPRTKNQLTYYS
;
A
#
# COMPACT_ATOMS: atom_id res chain seq x y z
N ARG A 1 9.34 20.94 -5.98
CA ARG A 1 9.21 20.51 -4.57
C ARG A 1 9.48 19.02 -4.58
N ALA A 2 10.37 18.48 -3.74
CA ALA A 2 10.61 17.02 -3.74
C ALA A 2 9.40 16.33 -3.10
N GLU A 3 8.65 15.54 -3.87
CA GLU A 3 7.33 14.98 -3.50
C GLU A 3 7.41 13.61 -2.79
N THR A 4 8.56 13.27 -2.21
CA THR A 4 8.69 12.06 -1.41
C THR A 4 9.33 12.44 -0.09
N GLN A 5 8.49 12.68 0.92
CA GLN A 5 8.95 12.71 2.30
C GLN A 5 8.67 11.34 2.95
N PRO A 6 9.51 10.94 3.90
CA PRO A 6 9.30 9.73 4.68
C PRO A 6 7.91 9.72 5.32
N GLY A 7 7.37 8.53 5.57
CA GLY A 7 6.05 8.43 6.19
C GLY A 7 5.28 7.19 5.80
N ILE A 8 4.20 6.96 6.54
CA ILE A 8 3.24 5.89 6.27
C ILE A 8 2.24 6.38 5.25
N PHE A 9 2.10 5.64 4.14
CA PHE A 9 1.08 5.92 3.13
C PHE A 9 -0.06 4.93 3.14
N LEU A 10 0.09 3.74 3.74
CA LEU A 10 -1.00 2.77 3.90
C LEU A 10 -0.85 1.98 5.19
N THR A 11 -1.93 1.85 5.95
CA THR A 11 -2.07 0.86 7.01
C THR A 11 -3.31 0.02 6.83
N VAL A 12 -3.23 -1.25 7.22
CA VAL A 12 -4.38 -2.16 7.34
C VAL A 12 -4.44 -2.61 8.80
N ALA A 13 -5.41 -2.09 9.54
CA ALA A 13 -5.49 -2.30 10.97
C ALA A 13 -6.94 -2.23 11.47
N ASN A 14 -7.17 -2.76 12.67
CA ASN A 14 -8.32 -2.42 13.49
C ASN A 14 -7.82 -2.15 14.93
N PRO A 15 -8.68 -1.80 15.90
CA PRO A 15 -8.22 -1.54 17.27
C PRO A 15 -7.46 -2.71 17.93
N TYR A 16 -7.64 -3.95 17.46
CA TYR A 16 -7.15 -5.21 18.05
C TYR A 16 -5.99 -5.87 17.27
N THR A 17 -5.78 -5.51 16.01
CA THR A 17 -4.76 -6.12 15.13
C THR A 17 -4.20 -5.13 14.12
N CYS A 18 -2.97 -5.38 13.72
CA CYS A 18 -2.28 -4.70 12.64
C CYS A 18 -1.81 -5.75 11.63
N LEU A 19 -2.29 -5.66 10.39
CA LEU A 19 -1.94 -6.61 9.32
C LEU A 19 -0.69 -6.15 8.56
N LEU A 20 -0.68 -4.88 8.18
CA LEU A 20 0.29 -4.33 7.25
C LEU A 20 0.46 -2.84 7.49
N VAL A 21 1.71 -2.39 7.51
CA VAL A 21 2.08 -0.99 7.39
C VAL A 21 3.03 -0.85 6.20
N LEU A 22 2.64 -0.02 5.24
CA LEU A 22 3.50 0.39 4.13
C LEU A 22 3.90 1.85 4.31
N GLY A 23 5.20 2.10 4.18
CA GLY A 23 5.74 3.44 4.28
C GLY A 23 7.21 3.50 3.91
N PHE A 24 7.83 4.62 4.25
CA PHE A 24 9.22 4.89 3.92
C PHE A 24 10.08 5.06 5.17
N GLN A 25 11.33 4.60 5.07
CA GLN A 25 12.38 4.90 6.04
C GLN A 25 12.71 6.39 6.07
N ASN A 26 13.01 6.91 7.28
CA ASN A 26 13.31 8.32 7.54
C ASN A 26 14.43 8.89 6.66
N ASP A 27 15.55 8.16 6.53
CA ASP A 27 16.78 8.77 6.02
C ASP A 27 17.07 8.41 4.55
N SER A 28 16.42 7.37 4.03
CA SER A 28 16.76 6.77 2.75
C SER A 28 15.62 6.82 1.73
N ASN A 29 14.40 7.20 2.13
CA ASN A 29 13.19 7.09 1.29
C ASN A 29 12.98 5.65 0.76
N THR A 30 13.48 4.66 1.50
CA THR A 30 13.36 3.24 1.15
C THR A 30 11.98 2.74 1.53
N LEU A 31 11.29 2.10 0.58
CA LEU A 31 10.01 1.48 0.84
C LEU A 31 10.17 0.31 1.81
N VAL A 32 9.26 0.20 2.77
CA VAL A 32 9.21 -0.90 3.72
C VAL A 32 7.78 -1.38 3.86
N ALA A 33 7.60 -2.70 3.82
CA ALA A 33 6.42 -3.38 4.31
C ALA A 33 6.73 -3.99 5.67
N TYR A 34 6.08 -3.46 6.71
CA TYR A 34 6.15 -3.97 8.07
C TYR A 34 4.92 -4.83 8.35
N LEU A 35 5.16 -6.07 8.78
CA LEU A 35 4.15 -7.04 9.16
C LEU A 35 4.37 -7.42 10.63
N PRO A 36 3.59 -6.87 11.57
CA PRO A 36 3.77 -7.18 12.98
C PRO A 36 3.29 -8.61 13.30
N ASN A 37 3.99 -9.29 14.21
CA ASN A 37 3.69 -10.67 14.65
C ASN A 37 3.30 -11.62 13.50
N ALA A 38 4.08 -11.59 12.41
CA ALA A 38 3.78 -12.30 11.18
C ALA A 38 4.40 -13.71 11.11
N THR A 39 5.22 -14.09 12.09
CA THR A 39 5.82 -15.43 12.16
C THR A 39 5.06 -16.36 13.12
N ALA A 40 5.34 -17.67 13.05
CA ALA A 40 4.79 -18.65 13.98
C ALA A 40 5.18 -18.41 15.45
N THR A 41 6.31 -17.71 15.69
CA THR A 41 6.79 -17.30 17.01
C THR A 41 6.24 -15.96 17.46
N GLY A 42 5.47 -15.27 16.60
CA GLY A 42 4.93 -13.94 16.89
C GLY A 42 5.92 -12.80 16.65
N ASP A 43 6.98 -13.03 15.87
CA ASP A 43 7.94 -11.99 15.51
C ASP A 43 7.43 -11.11 14.36
N SER A 44 7.87 -9.84 14.35
CA SER A 44 7.58 -8.92 13.25
C SER A 44 8.53 -9.13 12.07
N VAL A 45 8.03 -8.93 10.86
CA VAL A 45 8.79 -9.03 9.62
C VAL A 45 8.85 -7.68 8.92
N ASN A 46 10.04 -7.34 8.41
CA ASN A 46 10.24 -6.23 7.49
C ASN A 46 10.63 -6.76 6.11
N ILE A 47 9.92 -6.33 5.08
CA ILE A 47 10.35 -6.52 3.68
C ILE A 47 10.82 -5.16 3.18
N ILE A 48 12.12 -5.07 2.92
CA ILE A 48 12.77 -3.85 2.44
C ILE A 48 12.70 -3.82 0.92
N GLY A 49 12.08 -2.77 0.38
CA GLY A 49 12.02 -2.48 -1.05
C GLY A 49 13.15 -1.55 -1.51
N PRO A 50 13.04 -0.98 -2.72
CA PRO A 50 14.03 -0.04 -3.22
C PRO A 50 13.85 1.36 -2.60
N GLN A 51 14.87 2.19 -2.77
CA GLN A 51 14.74 3.63 -2.61
C GLN A 51 13.76 4.18 -3.66
N MET A 52 12.75 4.93 -3.22
CA MET A 52 11.77 5.46 -4.15
C MET A 52 12.30 6.68 -4.92
N PRO A 53 12.11 6.71 -6.26
CA PRO A 53 12.44 7.87 -7.05
C PRO A 53 11.52 9.05 -6.70
N SER A 54 12.12 10.24 -6.56
CA SER A 54 11.36 11.47 -6.37
C SER A 54 10.61 11.84 -7.65
N ASN A 55 9.38 12.36 -7.50
CA ASN A 55 8.55 12.91 -8.59
C ASN A 55 8.29 11.91 -9.75
N ALA A 56 8.24 10.62 -9.45
CA ALA A 56 7.91 9.59 -10.41
C ALA A 56 6.79 8.70 -9.85
N TRP A 57 5.90 8.25 -10.73
CA TRP A 57 4.87 7.30 -10.36
C TRP A 57 5.46 5.90 -10.29
N VAL A 58 5.21 5.22 -9.18
CA VAL A 58 5.62 3.83 -8.95
C VAL A 58 4.38 3.04 -8.57
N HIS A 59 4.14 1.94 -9.30
CA HIS A 59 3.13 0.97 -8.90
C HIS A 59 3.70 0.11 -7.77
N VAL A 60 3.08 0.11 -6.60
CA VAL A 60 3.48 -0.72 -5.46
C VAL A 60 2.45 -1.81 -5.26
N ALA A 61 2.90 -3.06 -5.12
CA ALA A 61 2.03 -4.17 -4.76
C ALA A 61 2.62 -4.98 -3.61
N PHE A 62 1.76 -5.37 -2.68
CA PHE A 62 2.07 -6.33 -1.63
C PHE A 62 1.16 -7.52 -1.81
N THR A 63 1.72 -8.73 -1.80
CA THR A 63 0.95 -9.97 -1.85
C THR A 63 1.25 -10.85 -0.65
N TRP A 64 0.28 -11.66 -0.26
CA TRP A 64 0.45 -12.68 0.75
C TRP A 64 -0.49 -13.86 0.51
N SER A 65 0.01 -15.06 0.77
CA SER A 65 -0.78 -16.27 0.97
C SER A 65 -0.08 -17.19 1.98
N THR A 66 -0.79 -18.20 2.45
CA THR A 66 -0.20 -19.24 3.32
C THR A 66 0.89 -20.05 2.63
N GLU A 67 0.81 -20.22 1.30
CA GLU A 67 1.77 -21.01 0.53
C GLU A 67 2.97 -20.17 0.09
N ASN A 68 2.72 -18.99 -0.49
CA ASN A 68 3.77 -18.16 -1.10
C ASN A 68 4.32 -17.06 -0.18
N ARG A 69 3.70 -16.88 0.99
CA ARG A 69 4.12 -15.92 2.03
C ARG A 69 4.14 -14.47 1.50
N ALA A 70 4.74 -13.56 2.28
CA ALA A 70 4.69 -12.13 1.99
C ALA A 70 5.69 -11.74 0.90
N LYS A 71 5.24 -10.96 -0.09
CA LYS A 71 6.06 -10.44 -1.19
C LYS A 71 5.75 -8.98 -1.47
N LEU A 72 6.79 -8.21 -1.81
CA LEU A 72 6.71 -6.80 -2.15
C LEU A 72 7.20 -6.60 -3.58
N TYR A 73 6.42 -5.89 -4.39
CA TYR A 73 6.71 -5.59 -5.78
C TYR A 73 6.64 -4.10 -6.04
N THR A 74 7.49 -3.63 -6.96
CA THR A 74 7.43 -2.26 -7.50
C THR A 74 7.55 -2.32 -9.01
N SER A 75 6.65 -1.63 -9.71
CA SER A 75 6.57 -1.66 -11.18
C SER A 75 6.63 -3.08 -11.74
N SER A 76 5.92 -4.00 -11.07
CA SER A 76 5.80 -5.43 -11.36
C SER A 76 7.03 -6.31 -11.10
N TYR A 77 8.14 -5.74 -10.62
CA TYR A 77 9.33 -6.53 -10.25
C TYR A 77 9.31 -6.87 -8.77
N LEU A 78 9.61 -8.13 -8.42
CA LEU A 78 9.79 -8.55 -7.03
C LEU A 78 10.98 -7.80 -6.41
N GLN A 79 10.73 -7.10 -5.32
CA GLN A 79 11.75 -6.33 -4.59
C GLN A 79 12.24 -7.10 -3.36
N GLY A 80 11.34 -7.83 -2.70
CA GLY A 80 11.67 -8.61 -1.53
C GLY A 80 10.55 -9.57 -1.18
N ALA A 81 10.90 -10.61 -0.43
CA ALA A 81 9.97 -11.60 0.08
C ALA A 81 10.40 -12.04 1.48
N SER A 82 9.46 -12.57 2.25
CA SER A 82 9.74 -13.23 3.52
C SER A 82 9.05 -14.57 3.59
N GLY A 83 9.84 -15.65 3.68
CA GLY A 83 9.34 -17.01 3.91
C GLY A 83 8.79 -17.23 5.33
N GLU A 84 9.24 -16.41 6.28
CA GLU A 84 8.87 -16.50 7.70
C GLU A 84 7.49 -15.88 8.00
N ALA A 85 7.00 -14.99 7.13
CA ALA A 85 5.71 -14.32 7.23
C ALA A 85 4.55 -15.30 7.01
N SER A 86 4.38 -16.19 7.96
CA SER A 86 3.51 -17.36 7.90
C SER A 86 2.09 -17.09 8.37
N ILE A 87 1.86 -15.97 9.05
CA ILE A 87 0.57 -15.51 9.57
C ILE A 87 0.41 -14.03 9.17
N LEU A 88 -0.76 -13.65 8.68
CA LEU A 88 -1.10 -12.22 8.46
C LEU A 88 -2.08 -11.72 9.52
N ASN A 89 -3.12 -12.50 9.83
CA ASN A 89 -4.11 -12.14 10.84
C ASN A 89 -3.63 -12.55 12.24
N ASN A 90 -3.08 -11.58 12.98
CA ASN A 90 -2.56 -11.76 14.34
C ASN A 90 -3.50 -11.16 15.40
N ALA A 91 -4.80 -11.09 15.14
CA ALA A 91 -5.74 -10.57 16.13
C ALA A 91 -5.62 -11.30 17.46
N ARG A 92 -5.50 -10.51 18.52
CA ARG A 92 -5.43 -11.02 19.88
C ARG A 92 -6.82 -11.46 20.31
N GLY A 93 -6.92 -12.65 20.89
CA GLY A 93 -8.16 -13.18 21.47
C GLY A 93 -9.21 -13.56 20.43
N ASP A 94 -10.46 -13.19 20.70
CA ASP A 94 -11.64 -13.49 19.89
C ASP A 94 -11.92 -12.46 18.78
N HIS A 95 -10.99 -11.51 18.55
CA HIS A 95 -11.16 -10.41 17.59
C HIS A 95 -10.73 -10.75 16.16
N ASN A 96 -10.48 -12.03 15.86
CA ASN A 96 -10.08 -12.49 14.53
C ASN A 96 -11.11 -12.21 13.43
N SER A 97 -12.36 -11.93 13.81
CA SER A 97 -13.46 -11.57 12.92
C SER A 97 -13.79 -10.07 12.89
N SER A 98 -13.03 -9.23 13.62
CA SER A 98 -13.28 -7.79 13.62
C SER A 98 -12.92 -7.19 12.25
N PRO A 99 -13.75 -6.29 11.69
CA PRO A 99 -13.49 -5.70 10.39
C PRO A 99 -12.17 -4.90 10.41
N MET A 100 -11.44 -4.96 9.31
CA MET A 100 -10.19 -4.22 9.11
C MET A 100 -10.47 -2.91 8.38
N THR A 101 -9.76 -1.86 8.78
CA THR A 101 -9.79 -0.55 8.13
C THR A 101 -8.49 -0.35 7.37
N ILE A 102 -8.60 0.15 6.14
CA ILE A 102 -7.46 0.67 5.39
C ILE A 102 -7.40 2.17 5.60
N THR A 103 -6.27 2.67 6.09
CA THR A 103 -6.01 4.12 6.21
C THR A 103 -4.92 4.51 5.23
N LEU A 104 -5.13 5.61 4.50
CA LEU A 104 -4.16 6.15 3.55
C LEU A 104 -3.56 7.45 4.07
N GLY A 105 -2.28 7.65 3.77
CA GLY A 105 -1.56 8.92 3.94
C GLY A 105 -1.20 9.34 5.38
N LYS A 106 -1.69 8.61 6.39
CA LYS A 106 -1.38 8.89 7.79
C LYS A 106 -1.49 7.62 8.62
N TYR A 107 -0.60 7.50 9.61
CA TYR A 107 -0.76 6.54 10.68
C TYR A 107 -1.73 7.05 11.76
N ASN A 108 -2.79 6.30 12.01
CA ASN A 108 -3.81 6.64 13.02
C ASN A 108 -3.71 5.77 14.29
N GLY A 109 -2.53 5.23 14.61
CA GLY A 109 -2.24 4.78 15.98
C GLY A 109 -3.09 3.63 16.49
N ALA A 110 -3.43 2.63 15.66
CA ALA A 110 -4.10 1.45 16.18
C ALA A 110 -3.25 0.82 17.30
N ALA A 111 -3.88 0.49 18.44
CA ALA A 111 -3.19 0.04 19.65
C ALA A 111 -2.29 -1.20 19.43
N ASN A 112 -2.52 -1.95 18.36
CA ASN A 112 -1.74 -3.15 18.03
C ASN A 112 -0.78 -2.98 16.84
N CYS A 113 -0.61 -1.74 16.34
CA CYS A 113 0.50 -1.37 15.46
C CYS A 113 1.66 -0.76 16.28
N GLU A 114 1.85 -1.18 17.53
CA GLU A 114 2.98 -0.75 18.35
C GLU A 114 4.31 -1.28 17.81
N GLY A 115 5.38 -0.51 18.03
CA GLY A 115 6.74 -0.95 17.68
C GLY A 115 7.01 -1.07 16.18
N ILE A 116 6.30 -0.33 15.31
CA ILE A 116 6.63 -0.25 13.87
C ILE A 116 8.12 0.08 13.72
N GLN A 117 8.86 -0.80 13.04
CA GLN A 117 10.30 -0.67 12.84
C GLN A 117 10.61 -0.30 11.39
N GLY A 118 11.53 0.63 11.19
CA GLY A 118 12.01 0.98 9.85
C GLY A 118 11.02 1.82 9.03
N ILE A 119 9.97 2.37 9.62
CA ILE A 119 9.05 3.31 8.96
C ILE A 119 8.82 4.52 9.86
N SER A 120 8.78 5.70 9.25
CA SER A 120 8.42 6.94 9.96
C SER A 120 6.95 6.96 10.34
N THR A 121 6.64 6.83 11.63
CA THR A 121 5.26 6.94 12.14
C THR A 121 4.86 8.35 12.52
N SER A 122 5.84 9.25 12.71
CA SER A 122 5.62 10.66 13.05
C SER A 122 5.33 11.55 11.84
N GLN A 123 5.56 11.04 10.63
CA GLN A 123 5.35 11.78 9.39
C GLN A 123 4.14 11.24 8.61
N THR A 124 3.36 12.17 8.05
CA THR A 124 2.31 11.88 7.09
C THR A 124 2.90 11.74 5.70
N PHE A 125 2.33 10.86 4.87
CA PHE A 125 2.75 10.77 3.47
C PHE A 125 2.46 12.09 2.74
N MET A 126 3.50 12.64 2.12
CA MET A 126 3.44 13.86 1.32
C MET A 126 3.74 13.56 -0.14
N GLY A 127 2.80 12.91 -0.82
CA GLY A 127 2.87 12.60 -2.24
C GLY A 127 1.48 12.40 -2.85
N SER A 128 1.42 11.81 -4.04
CA SER A 128 0.16 11.46 -4.71
C SER A 128 -0.06 9.95 -4.67
N LEU A 129 -1.29 9.53 -4.40
CA LEU A 129 -1.77 8.15 -4.57
C LEU A 129 -2.86 8.15 -5.62
N ASP A 130 -2.89 7.12 -6.45
CA ASP A 130 -3.94 6.89 -7.45
C ASP A 130 -4.17 5.39 -7.59
N GLU A 131 -5.36 5.01 -8.06
CA GLU A 131 -5.77 3.64 -8.42
C GLU A 131 -5.43 2.57 -7.36
N MET A 132 -6.16 2.58 -6.23
CA MET A 132 -6.03 1.55 -5.19
C MET A 132 -6.92 0.34 -5.46
N PHE A 133 -6.32 -0.85 -5.41
CA PHE A 133 -7.02 -2.13 -5.51
C PHE A 133 -6.75 -3.04 -4.31
N VAL A 134 -7.76 -3.83 -3.93
CA VAL A 134 -7.66 -4.84 -2.86
C VAL A 134 -8.30 -6.12 -3.35
N PHE A 135 -7.59 -7.24 -3.17
CA PHE A 135 -8.05 -8.56 -3.62
C PHE A 135 -8.09 -9.53 -2.44
N ALA A 136 -9.11 -10.38 -2.41
CA ALA A 136 -9.27 -11.43 -1.39
C ALA A 136 -8.43 -12.70 -1.68
N ARG A 137 -7.45 -12.60 -2.59
CA ARG A 137 -6.52 -13.66 -2.96
C ARG A 137 -5.17 -13.07 -3.33
N GLU A 138 -4.14 -13.89 -3.29
CA GLU A 138 -2.87 -13.55 -3.90
C GLU A 138 -3.02 -13.44 -5.43
N LEU A 139 -2.47 -12.36 -5.97
CA LEU A 139 -2.32 -12.18 -7.40
C LEU A 139 -1.02 -12.81 -7.88
N GLN A 140 -1.06 -13.42 -9.06
CA GLN A 140 0.14 -13.91 -9.75
C GLN A 140 0.91 -12.75 -10.37
N GLU A 141 2.20 -12.94 -10.62
CA GLU A 141 3.07 -11.91 -11.23
C GLU A 141 2.50 -11.39 -12.55
N SER A 142 1.97 -12.28 -13.40
CA SER A 142 1.34 -11.88 -14.67
C SER A 142 0.12 -10.97 -14.49
N GLU A 143 -0.61 -11.07 -13.38
CA GLU A 143 -1.73 -10.21 -13.06
C GLU A 143 -1.25 -8.85 -12.54
N LEU A 144 -0.18 -8.85 -11.74
CA LEU A 144 0.48 -7.62 -11.28
C LEU A 144 1.08 -6.82 -12.46
N ILE A 145 1.63 -7.50 -13.47
CA ILE A 145 2.09 -6.88 -14.72
C ILE A 145 0.93 -6.21 -15.45
N LYS A 146 -0.23 -6.88 -15.52
CA LYS A 146 -1.41 -6.30 -16.17
C LYS A 146 -1.90 -5.06 -15.43
N LEU A 147 -1.94 -5.08 -14.09
CA LEU A 147 -2.35 -3.93 -13.27
C LEU A 147 -1.38 -2.75 -13.42
N ALA A 148 -0.07 -2.98 -13.32
CA ALA A 148 0.92 -1.91 -13.42
C ALA A 148 0.97 -1.23 -14.80
N ASN A 149 0.59 -1.96 -15.86
CA ASN A 149 0.58 -1.47 -17.23
C ASN A 149 -0.81 -1.03 -17.71
N GLN A 150 -1.80 -0.91 -16.82
CA GLN A 150 -3.10 -0.38 -17.24
C GLN A 150 -2.92 1.08 -17.69
N PRO A 151 -3.45 1.44 -18.88
CA PRO A 151 -3.42 2.83 -19.30
C PRO A 151 -4.25 3.62 -18.30
N ARG A 152 -3.61 4.60 -17.64
CA ARG A 152 -4.31 5.53 -16.74
C ARG A 152 -5.52 6.05 -17.46
N ARG A 153 -6.68 5.94 -16.81
CA ARG A 153 -7.92 6.44 -17.38
C ARG A 153 -7.79 7.96 -17.47
N ILE A 154 -7.39 8.47 -18.64
CA ILE A 154 -7.43 9.90 -18.89
C ILE A 154 -8.91 10.26 -18.97
N GLU A 155 -9.51 10.56 -17.82
CA GLU A 155 -10.72 11.39 -17.79
C GLU A 155 -10.30 12.77 -18.31
N ARG A 156 -10.24 12.89 -19.63
CA ARG A 156 -10.43 14.17 -20.28
C ARG A 156 -11.83 14.59 -19.88
N ALA A 157 -11.94 15.34 -18.79
CA ALA A 157 -13.06 16.24 -18.59
C ALA A 157 -13.01 17.23 -19.76
N VAL A 158 -13.54 16.82 -20.91
CA VAL A 158 -13.99 17.73 -21.95
C VAL A 158 -15.18 18.43 -21.32
N VAL A 159 -14.92 19.50 -20.58
CA VAL A 159 -15.95 20.47 -20.25
C VAL A 159 -16.53 20.90 -21.60
N PRO A 160 -17.81 20.63 -21.90
CA PRO A 160 -18.42 21.22 -23.08
C PRO A 160 -18.37 22.72 -22.85
N ARG A 161 -17.53 23.43 -23.59
CA ARG A 161 -17.75 24.87 -23.75
C ARG A 161 -19.07 24.99 -24.48
N THR A 162 -20.15 25.22 -23.74
CA THR A 162 -21.40 25.74 -24.27
C THR A 162 -21.08 27.06 -24.97
N LYS A 163 -20.77 26.97 -26.26
CA LYS A 163 -21.00 28.08 -27.17
C LYS A 163 -22.45 27.96 -27.61
N ASN A 164 -23.25 28.90 -27.12
CA ASN A 164 -24.52 29.26 -27.73
C ASN A 164 -24.30 29.47 -29.24
N GLN A 165 -24.74 28.52 -30.05
CA GLN A 165 -25.21 28.79 -31.39
C GLN A 165 -26.50 28.01 -31.59
N LEU A 166 -27.61 28.77 -31.53
CA LEU A 166 -28.88 28.38 -32.10
C LEU A 166 -28.68 28.22 -33.61
N THR A 167 -28.88 27.01 -34.12
CA THR A 167 -29.15 26.78 -35.54
C THR A 167 -30.61 26.34 -35.63
N TYR A 168 -31.46 27.26 -36.08
CA TYR A 168 -32.84 26.96 -36.45
C TYR A 168 -32.82 26.16 -37.76
N TYR A 169 -33.57 25.06 -37.80
CA TYR A 169 -34.02 24.42 -39.04
C TYR A 169 -35.53 24.58 -39.14
N SER A 170 -35.96 25.55 -39.95
CA SER A 170 -37.14 25.53 -40.83
C SER A 170 -37.16 26.83 -41.63
#